data_AF-A0A060H6H6-F1
#
_entry.id   AF-A0A060H6H6-F1
#
_cell.length_a   1.000
_cell.length_b   1.000
_cell.length_c   1.000
_cell.angle_alpha   90.00
_cell.angle_beta   90.00
_cell.angle_gamma   90.00
#
_symmetry.space_group_name_H-M   'P 1'
#
loop_
_entity.id
_entity.type
_entity.pdbx_description
1 polymer ?
#
loop_
_entity_poly.entity_id
_entity_poly.type
_entity_poly.pdbx_seq_one_letter_code
_entity_poly.pdbx_strand_id
1 'polypeptide(L)'
;MTLNVSEQAQPQASKALSGTQKAPLFYWDGIRDEEGAGLQRAIYSLVSPHDPNSAIKVSCLDRPLPLFSDLVCRCFVVRFDSEDRSCHYFIVDSSHPQYGQVCAAYDDSFRALPSIDGIKAMPKRRVSLAKATGSDEVAA
;
A
#
# COMPACT_ATOMS: atom_id res chain seq x y z
N MET A 1 -27.54 20.01 19.30
CA MET A 1 -26.82 19.85 18.02
C MET A 1 -25.35 20.09 18.27
N THR A 2 -24.51 19.07 18.11
CA THR A 2 -23.14 19.10 17.54
C THR A 2 -22.52 17.72 17.74
N LEU A 3 -22.25 17.04 16.62
CA LEU A 3 -21.54 15.76 16.57
C LEU A 3 -20.04 16.06 16.66
N ASN A 4 -19.40 15.70 17.77
CA ASN A 4 -17.96 15.86 17.91
C ASN A 4 -17.24 14.60 17.43
N VAL A 5 -16.57 14.79 16.29
CA VAL A 5 -15.25 14.24 15.91
C VAL A 5 -15.11 12.72 16.01
N SER A 6 -15.27 12.06 14.85
CA SER A 6 -14.65 10.76 14.59
C SER A 6 -13.13 10.93 14.61
N GLU A 7 -12.54 10.61 15.75
CA GLU A 7 -11.12 10.34 15.89
C GLU A 7 -10.84 9.04 15.10
N GLN A 8 -10.56 9.21 13.81
CA GLN A 8 -10.20 8.13 12.92
C GLN A 8 -8.81 7.66 13.35
N ALA A 9 -8.75 6.49 13.97
CA ALA A 9 -7.53 5.87 14.48
C ALA A 9 -6.42 5.90 13.42
N GLN A 10 -5.44 6.78 13.61
CA GLN A 10 -4.22 6.78 12.81
C GLN A 10 -3.40 5.52 13.15
N PRO A 11 -2.86 4.79 12.16
CA PRO A 11 -1.93 3.70 12.41
C PRO A 11 -0.70 4.24 13.15
N GLN A 12 -0.32 3.57 14.24
CA GLN A 12 0.84 3.92 15.05
C GLN A 12 2.07 4.15 14.16
N ALA A 13 2.47 5.41 14.06
CA ALA A 13 3.66 5.81 13.34
C ALA A 13 4.88 5.06 13.90
N SER A 14 5.51 4.28 13.02
CA SER A 14 6.95 4.20 12.90
C SER A 14 7.74 3.75 14.14
N LYS A 15 7.34 2.65 14.80
CA LYS A 15 8.21 1.94 15.76
C LYS A 15 9.20 1.00 15.06
N ALA A 16 9.97 1.49 14.08
CA ALA A 16 11.18 0.83 13.58
C ALA A 16 11.97 1.72 12.59
N LEU A 17 12.45 2.88 13.03
CA LEU A 17 13.58 3.56 12.38
C LEU A 17 14.68 3.72 13.43
N SER A 18 15.54 2.71 13.52
CA SER A 18 16.79 2.78 14.28
C SER A 18 17.75 3.68 13.51
N GLY A 19 17.73 4.97 13.86
CA GLY A 19 18.53 6.01 13.22
C GLY A 19 17.66 7.25 12.98
N THR A 20 18.18 8.43 13.32
CA THR A 20 17.56 9.77 13.28
C THR A 20 17.14 10.24 11.88
N GLN A 21 16.86 9.34 10.95
CA GLN A 21 16.53 9.63 9.57
C GLN A 21 15.03 9.76 9.43
N LYS A 22 14.59 11.00 9.15
CA LYS A 22 13.20 11.34 8.83
C LYS A 22 12.71 10.44 7.69
N ALA A 23 11.48 9.97 7.77
CA ALA A 23 10.86 9.14 6.75
C ALA A 23 9.45 9.61 6.44
N PRO A 24 8.97 9.46 5.19
CA PRO A 24 7.67 9.94 4.78
C PRO A 24 6.55 9.14 5.45
N LEU A 25 5.40 9.80 5.64
CA LEU A 25 4.18 9.24 6.18
C LEU A 25 3.23 8.85 5.04
N PHE A 26 2.71 7.63 5.10
CA PHE A 26 1.79 7.09 4.09
C PHE A 26 0.35 7.11 4.62
N TYR A 27 -0.56 7.57 3.78
CA TYR A 27 -2.00 7.63 4.00
C TYR A 27 -2.73 6.99 2.82
N TRP A 28 -4.01 6.67 2.99
CA TRP A 28 -4.82 6.01 1.95
C TRP A 28 -4.88 6.79 0.62
N ASP A 29 -4.73 8.12 0.64
CA ASP A 29 -4.82 9.01 -0.51
C ASP A 29 -3.48 9.66 -0.92
N GLY A 30 -2.37 9.32 -0.26
CA GLY A 30 -1.08 9.87 -0.62
C GLY A 30 -0.01 9.84 0.47
N ILE A 31 0.97 10.72 0.31
CA ILE A 31 2.19 10.77 1.11
C ILE A 31 2.37 12.18 1.68
N ARG A 32 2.82 12.28 2.93
CA ARG A 32 3.28 13.54 3.54
C ARG A 32 4.70 13.37 4.04
N ASP A 33 5.48 14.44 4.02
CA ASP A 33 6.85 14.39 4.57
C ASP A 33 6.86 14.35 6.10
N GLU A 34 5.82 14.91 6.71
CA GLU A 34 5.57 14.92 8.15
C GLU A 34 4.10 15.27 8.42
N GLU A 35 3.68 15.14 9.67
CA GLU A 35 2.33 15.51 10.09
C GLU A 35 2.07 17.00 9.81
N GLY A 36 0.93 17.31 9.19
CA GLY A 36 0.58 18.67 8.76
C GLY A 36 1.25 19.17 7.48
N ALA A 37 2.24 18.47 6.91
CA ALA A 37 2.83 18.85 5.61
C ALA A 37 1.86 18.63 4.44
N GLY A 38 2.12 19.25 3.30
CA GLY A 38 1.30 19.11 2.08
C GLY A 38 1.18 17.65 1.64
N LEU A 39 -0.05 17.23 1.27
CA LEU A 39 -0.33 15.90 0.75
C LEU A 39 0.12 15.81 -0.71
N GLN A 40 1.04 14.88 -0.98
CA GLN A 40 1.43 14.46 -2.32
C GLN A 40 0.54 13.29 -2.71
N ARG A 41 -0.41 13.49 -3.63
CA ARG A 41 -1.42 12.47 -3.94
C ARG A 41 -0.77 11.25 -4.59
N ALA A 42 -1.12 10.07 -4.11
CA ALA A 42 -0.60 8.82 -4.65
C ALA A 42 -1.68 7.73 -4.68
N ILE A 43 -1.46 6.74 -5.54
CA ILE A 43 -2.23 5.49 -5.60
C ILE A 43 -1.33 4.30 -5.34
N TYR A 44 -1.94 3.26 -4.80
CA TYR A 44 -1.28 2.03 -4.41
C TYR A 44 -1.80 0.86 -5.25
N SER A 45 -0.90 0.00 -5.71
CA SER A 45 -1.26 -1.23 -6.42
C SER A 45 -0.25 -2.34 -6.11
N LEU A 46 -0.72 -3.58 -5.99
CA LEU A 46 0.18 -4.72 -5.86
C LEU A 46 0.92 -4.97 -7.17
N VAL A 47 2.18 -5.35 -7.04
CA VAL A 47 2.98 -5.94 -8.10
C VAL A 47 2.77 -7.46 -8.06
N SER A 48 2.85 -8.14 -9.22
CA SER A 48 2.81 -9.60 -9.29
C SER A 48 3.79 -10.23 -8.27
N PRO A 49 3.40 -11.26 -7.49
CA PRO A 49 2.27 -12.19 -7.72
C PRO A 49 0.90 -11.81 -7.13
N HIS A 50 0.71 -10.63 -6.54
CA HIS A 50 -0.55 -10.20 -5.90
C HIS A 50 -0.98 -11.05 -4.68
N ASP A 51 -0.01 -11.49 -3.90
CA ASP A 51 -0.17 -12.14 -2.59
C ASP A 51 0.17 -11.16 -1.43
N PRO A 52 -0.02 -11.55 -0.14
CA PRO A 52 0.26 -10.66 0.99
C PRO A 52 1.73 -10.21 1.14
N ASN A 53 2.67 -10.86 0.46
CA ASN A 53 4.09 -10.53 0.49
C ASN A 53 4.53 -9.75 -0.75
N SER A 54 3.59 -9.46 -1.65
CA SER A 54 3.86 -8.80 -2.91
C SER A 54 4.26 -7.35 -2.69
N ALA A 55 5.21 -6.89 -3.48
CA ALA A 55 5.64 -5.51 -3.46
C ALA A 55 4.48 -4.58 -3.82
N ILE A 56 4.52 -3.35 -3.30
CA ILE A 56 3.49 -2.34 -3.56
C ILE A 56 4.11 -1.26 -4.46
N LYS A 57 3.51 -1.05 -5.65
CA LYS A 57 3.80 0.11 -6.51
C LYS A 57 3.01 1.30 -5.97
N VAL A 58 3.71 2.39 -5.69
CA VAL A 58 3.15 3.68 -5.27
C VAL A 58 3.35 4.68 -6.40
N SER A 59 2.28 5.19 -6.98
CA SER A 59 2.33 6.07 -8.16
C SER A 59 1.75 7.45 -7.86
N CYS A 60 2.47 8.51 -8.21
CA CYS A 60 2.04 9.89 -7.99
C CYS A 60 0.87 10.26 -8.92
N LEU A 61 -0.09 11.03 -8.39
CA LEU A 61 -1.27 11.51 -9.14
C LEU A 61 -1.23 12.99 -9.50
N ASP A 62 -0.34 13.78 -8.90
CA ASP A 62 -0.38 15.24 -9.04
C ASP A 62 0.09 15.70 -10.43
N ARG A 63 -0.56 16.74 -10.95
CA ARG A 63 -0.26 17.38 -12.25
C ARG A 63 0.00 18.88 -12.11
N PRO A 64 0.80 19.50 -13.01
CA PRO A 64 1.57 18.85 -14.08
C PRO A 64 2.67 17.92 -13.53
N LEU A 65 2.78 16.73 -14.13
CA LEU A 65 3.55 15.55 -13.69
C LEU A 65 5.06 15.84 -13.49
N PRO A 66 5.79 15.09 -12.64
CA PRO A 66 5.65 15.20 -11.17
C PRO A 66 7.02 15.26 -10.47
N LEU A 67 7.08 15.65 -9.20
CA LEU A 67 8.16 15.25 -8.31
C LEU A 67 7.55 14.85 -6.98
N PHE A 68 7.80 13.61 -6.55
CA PHE A 68 7.73 13.32 -5.13
C PHE A 68 8.73 14.25 -4.41
N SER A 69 8.47 14.54 -3.14
CA SER A 69 9.36 15.36 -2.34
C SER A 69 10.78 14.79 -2.32
N ASP A 70 11.74 15.66 -2.01
CA ASP A 70 13.13 15.26 -1.80
C ASP A 70 13.28 14.23 -0.68
N LEU A 71 12.35 14.18 0.27
CA LEU A 71 12.35 13.15 1.31
C LEU A 71 12.03 11.77 0.70
N VAL A 72 10.95 11.66 -0.07
CA VAL A 72 10.59 10.41 -0.74
C VAL A 72 11.69 9.97 -1.71
N CYS A 73 12.27 10.90 -2.47
CA CYS A 73 13.35 10.61 -3.41
C CYS A 73 14.66 10.15 -2.72
N ARG A 74 14.86 10.47 -1.43
CA ARG A 74 15.98 9.94 -0.63
C ARG A 74 15.68 8.58 0.00
N CYS A 75 14.42 8.31 0.31
CA CYS A 75 13.99 7.04 0.91
C CYS A 75 13.77 5.93 -0.12
N PHE A 76 13.45 6.28 -1.37
CA PHE A 76 13.04 5.33 -2.39
C PHE A 76 13.71 5.58 -3.74
N VAL A 77 13.90 4.49 -4.51
CA VAL A 77 14.31 4.58 -5.91
C VAL A 77 13.09 4.93 -6.76
N VAL A 78 12.91 6.23 -7.01
CA VAL A 78 11.83 6.76 -7.84
C VAL A 78 12.15 6.54 -9.32
N ARG A 79 11.15 6.09 -10.07
CA ARG A 79 11.18 5.81 -11.51
C ARG A 79 10.10 6.60 -12.21
N PHE A 80 10.25 6.80 -13.51
CA PHE A 80 9.22 7.40 -14.36
C PHE A 80 8.61 6.33 -15.26
N ASP A 81 7.29 6.25 -15.28
CA ASP A 81 6.53 5.38 -16.17
C ASP A 81 6.02 6.21 -17.34
N SER A 82 6.63 6.08 -18.51
CA SER A 82 6.19 6.80 -19.71
C SER A 82 4.94 6.19 -20.36
N GLU A 83 4.65 4.92 -20.07
CA GLU A 83 3.59 4.15 -20.73
C GLU A 83 2.30 4.15 -19.91
N ASP A 84 2.40 4.01 -18.58
CA ASP A 84 1.27 4.03 -17.65
C ASP A 84 1.17 5.38 -16.92
N ARG A 85 0.11 6.15 -17.23
CA ARG A 85 -0.25 7.45 -16.64
C ARG A 85 0.80 8.58 -16.74
N SER A 86 1.98 8.32 -17.32
CA SER A 86 3.08 9.28 -17.45
C SER A 86 3.54 9.85 -16.09
N CYS A 87 3.76 9.00 -15.08
CA CYS A 87 3.93 9.43 -13.68
C CYS A 87 5.21 8.89 -13.00
N HIS A 88 5.64 9.57 -11.93
CA HIS A 88 6.67 9.03 -11.03
C HIS A 88 6.06 7.98 -10.12
N TYR A 89 6.81 6.90 -9.91
CA TYR A 89 6.44 5.82 -9.02
C TYR A 89 7.67 5.24 -8.32
N PHE A 90 7.44 4.48 -7.27
CA PHE A 90 8.44 3.59 -6.69
C PHE A 90 7.77 2.29 -6.25
N ILE A 91 8.59 1.28 -5.99
CA ILE A 91 8.15 -0.05 -5.56
C ILE A 91 8.71 -0.31 -4.17
N VAL A 92 7.87 -0.80 -3.27
CA VAL A 92 8.23 -1.12 -1.89
C VAL A 92 8.06 -2.62 -1.67
N ASP A 93 9.19 -3.31 -1.53
CA ASP A 93 9.24 -4.74 -1.21
C ASP A 93 8.97 -4.98 0.29
N SER A 94 8.54 -6.19 0.63
CA SER A 94 8.20 -6.60 2.01
C SER A 94 9.36 -6.51 3.01
N SER A 95 10.61 -6.48 2.53
CA SER A 95 11.79 -6.28 3.35
C SER A 95 12.08 -4.81 3.69
N HIS A 96 11.38 -3.85 3.07
CA HIS A 96 11.64 -2.43 3.31
C HIS A 96 11.15 -2.01 4.71
N PRO A 97 11.90 -1.21 5.48
CA PRO A 97 11.49 -0.81 6.84
C PRO A 97 10.12 -0.11 6.90
N GLN A 98 9.74 0.58 5.83
CA GLN A 98 8.43 1.25 5.72
C GLN A 98 7.33 0.39 5.09
N TYR A 99 7.60 -0.87 4.70
CA TYR A 99 6.59 -1.71 4.03
C TYR A 99 5.31 -1.85 4.85
N GLY A 100 5.41 -2.02 6.18
CA GLY A 100 4.24 -2.12 7.04
C GLY A 100 3.33 -0.89 6.96
N GLN A 101 3.90 0.31 6.85
CA GLN A 101 3.13 1.55 6.71
C GLN A 101 2.48 1.66 5.32
N VAL A 102 3.21 1.27 4.27
CA VAL A 102 2.71 1.28 2.89
C VAL A 102 1.59 0.25 2.70
N CYS A 103 1.72 -0.93 3.31
CA CYS A 103 0.69 -1.97 3.30
C CYS A 103 -0.58 -1.50 4.01
N ALA A 104 -0.46 -0.83 5.16
CA ALA A 104 -1.60 -0.24 5.84
C ALA A 104 -2.30 0.82 4.99
N ALA A 105 -1.55 1.72 4.35
CA ALA A 105 -2.10 2.72 3.44
C ALA A 105 -2.78 2.09 2.21
N TYR A 106 -2.20 1.03 1.64
CA TYR A 106 -2.80 0.23 0.58
C TYR A 106 -4.14 -0.34 1.03
N ASP A 107 -4.19 -1.05 2.16
CA ASP A 107 -5.42 -1.65 2.69
C ASP A 107 -6.51 -0.61 2.98
N ASP A 108 -6.12 0.55 3.55
CA ASP A 108 -7.04 1.65 3.83
C ASP A 108 -7.58 2.28 2.54
N SER A 109 -6.80 2.31 1.45
CA SER A 109 -7.25 2.85 0.16
C SER A 109 -8.44 2.07 -0.42
N PHE A 110 -8.53 0.76 -0.20
CA PHE A 110 -9.70 -0.04 -0.61
C PHE A 110 -10.90 0.17 0.31
N ARG A 111 -10.66 0.43 1.60
CA ARG A 111 -11.72 0.70 2.58
C ARG A 111 -12.33 2.08 2.43
N ALA A 112 -11.56 3.03 1.93
CA ALA A 112 -11.98 4.41 1.68
C ALA A 112 -12.84 4.57 0.41
N LEU A 113 -12.89 3.55 -0.47
CA LEU A 113 -13.84 3.55 -1.58
C LEU A 113 -15.26 3.43 -1.02
N PRO A 114 -16.21 4.30 -1.43
CA PRO A 114 -17.59 4.14 -1.02
C PRO A 114 -18.07 2.74 -1.43
N SER A 115 -18.71 2.02 -0.51
CA SER A 115 -19.36 0.75 -0.81
C SER A 115 -20.29 0.98 -1.99
N ILE A 116 -19.88 0.55 -3.18
CA ILE A 116 -20.81 0.37 -4.29
C ILE A 116 -21.59 -0.87 -3.86
N ASP A 117 -22.72 -0.65 -3.18
CA ASP A 117 -23.73 -1.68 -2.95
C ASP A 117 -24.03 -2.36 -4.28
N GLY A 118 -23.37 -3.49 -4.55
CA GLY A 118 -23.45 -4.15 -5.85
C GLY A 118 -22.28 -5.05 -6.25
N ILE A 119 -21.06 -4.88 -5.72
CA ILE A 119 -19.96 -5.83 -6.01
C ILE A 119 -19.76 -6.76 -4.82
N LYS A 120 -20.45 -7.90 -4.92
CA LYS A 120 -20.30 -9.13 -4.15
C LYS A 120 -18.89 -9.26 -3.55
N ALA A 121 -18.81 -9.17 -2.22
CA ALA A 121 -17.60 -9.38 -1.44
C ALA A 121 -16.82 -10.59 -1.99
N MET A 122 -15.59 -10.36 -2.45
CA MET A 122 -14.71 -11.47 -2.80
C MET A 122 -14.49 -12.31 -1.52
N PRO A 123 -14.72 -13.63 -1.58
CA PRO A 123 -14.54 -14.47 -0.42
C PRO A 123 -13.06 -14.50 -0.04
N LYS A 124 -12.76 -14.18 1.23
CA LYS A 124 -11.46 -14.44 1.84
C LYS A 124 -11.12 -15.91 1.59
N ARG A 125 -10.15 -16.21 0.72
CA ARG A 125 -9.70 -17.57 0.47
C ARG A 125 -9.13 -18.12 1.77
N ARG A 126 -9.88 -18.99 2.44
CA ARG A 126 -9.33 -19.92 3.43
C ARG A 126 -8.27 -20.74 2.72
N VAL A 127 -7.02 -20.58 3.14
CA VAL A 127 -5.94 -21.49 2.78
C VAL A 127 -6.28 -22.83 3.43
N SER A 128 -6.88 -23.73 2.66
CA SER A 128 -7.01 -25.13 3.04
C SER A 128 -5.71 -25.82 2.68
N LEU A 129 -4.85 -26.06 3.67
CA LEU A 129 -3.68 -26.92 3.57
C LEU A 129 -4.17 -28.36 3.32
N ALA A 130 -4.21 -28.78 2.05
CA ALA A 130 -4.45 -30.17 1.71
C ALA A 130 -3.13 -30.96 1.90
N LYS A 131 -3.09 -31.80 2.94
CA LYS A 131 -2.10 -32.87 3.05
C LYS A 131 -2.35 -33.86 1.92
N ALA A 132 -1.42 -33.94 0.98
CA ALA A 132 -1.32 -35.04 0.05
C ALA A 132 -0.66 -36.24 0.74
N THR A 133 -1.34 -37.38 0.75
CA THR A 133 -0.71 -38.70 0.75
C THR A 133 -1.66 -39.61 -0.01
N GLY A 134 -1.32 -39.84 -1.28
CA GLY A 134 -1.90 -40.90 -2.09
C GLY A 134 -1.14 -42.20 -1.91
N SER A 135 -1.84 -43.28 -2.25
CA SER A 135 -1.38 -44.52 -2.90
C SER A 135 -2.53 -45.51 -2.73
N ASP A 136 -2.95 -46.31 -3.68
CA ASP A 136 -2.90 -46.41 -5.14
C ASP A 136 -3.84 -47.62 -5.40
N GLU A 137 -4.49 -47.69 -6.55
CA GLU A 137 -5.30 -48.86 -6.91
C GLU A 137 -4.38 -50.10 -7.07
N VAL A 138 -4.86 -51.34 -7.16
CA VAL A 138 -5.29 -51.93 -8.44
C VAL A 138 -6.01 -53.25 -8.14
N ALA A 139 -7.18 -53.38 -8.76
CA ALA A 139 -7.92 -54.62 -8.91
C ALA A 139 -7.32 -55.52 -10.00
N ALA A 140 -7.28 -56.83 -9.74
CA ALA A 140 -7.45 -57.91 -10.71
C ALA A 140 -7.98 -59.15 -9.99
#